data_AF-A0A850I3K9-F1
#
_entry.id   AF-A0A850I3K9-F1
#
_cell.length_a   1.000
_cell.length_b   1.000
_cell.length_c   1.000
_cell.angle_alpha   90.00
_cell.angle_beta   90.00
_cell.angle_gamma   90.00
#
_symmetry.space_group_name_H-M   'P 1'
#
loop_
_entity.id
_entity.type
_entity.pdbx_description
1 polymer ?
#
loop_
_entity_poly.entity_id
_entity_poly.type
_entity_poly.pdbx_seq_one_letter_code
_entity_poly.pdbx_strand_id
1 'polypeptide(L)'
;MAETEEPKVCRILSLDGGGAKGFYTLGVLRGIEGMVGPLHKRFDLIYGTSTGSIIAALIALGHPVDEILELYKSHVVEVMKYWLPGNKTAALEALAADVFKDQDFTATKTNVGIVSTRWAFETPMIFKTSVDQAHGDKPNFVPGFGCKISDAVQASCSAYPFFRKKTVTTSDGEAIVLIDGGYCANNPTLYAIADATNALKFDRKHIRVVSVGVGEYPAPKKSVFSAMRWIGYLFTVRLLQRVLEINTQSMNQLRHILFHDIDTVRISTRYTEPEMATDLFEHDLTKLDQLWQRGRQSFREYENALRKIL
;
A
#
# COMPACT_ATOMS: atom_id res chain seq x y z
N MET A 1 1.78 -1.81 -45.83
CA MET A 1 0.89 -1.00 -44.98
C MET A 1 1.32 -1.32 -43.56
N ALA A 2 1.88 -0.35 -42.82
CA ALA A 2 2.24 -0.56 -41.43
C ALA A 2 0.92 -0.65 -40.64
N GLU A 3 0.67 -1.78 -39.99
CA GLU A 3 -0.39 -1.89 -38.99
C GLU A 3 -0.10 -0.85 -37.92
N THR A 4 -0.96 0.17 -37.82
CA THR A 4 -0.93 1.10 -36.70
C THR A 4 -1.39 0.33 -35.48
N GLU A 5 -0.44 -0.26 -34.72
CA GLU A 5 -0.73 -0.83 -33.41
C GLU A 5 -1.46 0.23 -32.57
N GLU A 6 -2.62 -0.13 -32.03
CA GLU A 6 -3.32 0.74 -31.09
C GLU A 6 -2.38 1.04 -29.91
N PRO A 7 -2.31 2.30 -29.46
CA PRO A 7 -1.38 2.69 -28.40
C PRO A 7 -1.68 1.94 -27.11
N LYS A 8 -0.67 1.26 -26.58
CA LYS A 8 -0.76 0.45 -25.35
C LYS A 8 -1.21 1.32 -24.15
N VAL A 9 -2.28 0.91 -23.50
CA VAL A 9 -2.79 1.52 -22.26
C VAL A 9 -2.00 0.98 -21.06
N CYS A 10 -1.57 1.87 -20.16
CA CYS A 10 -0.93 1.53 -18.89
C CYS A 10 -1.95 1.64 -17.75
N ARG A 11 -2.24 0.53 -17.08
CA ARG A 11 -3.18 0.44 -15.95
C ARG A 11 -2.42 0.38 -14.64
N ILE A 12 -2.66 1.38 -13.80
CA ILE A 12 -2.02 1.55 -12.49
C ILE A 12 -3.00 1.15 -11.39
N LEU A 13 -2.56 0.28 -10.49
CA LEU A 13 -3.20 0.04 -9.19
C LEU A 13 -2.37 0.67 -8.08
N SER A 14 -2.95 1.59 -7.32
CA SER A 14 -2.27 2.29 -6.22
C SER A 14 -2.98 2.02 -4.90
N LEU A 15 -2.27 1.48 -3.92
CA LEU A 15 -2.81 1.00 -2.64
C LEU A 15 -2.26 1.81 -1.47
N ASP A 16 -3.14 2.47 -0.73
CA ASP A 16 -2.75 3.29 0.40
C ASP A 16 -2.27 2.48 1.61
N GLY A 17 -1.48 3.14 2.47
CA GLY A 17 -1.17 2.66 3.80
C GLY A 17 -2.30 2.86 4.81
N GLY A 18 -2.33 2.02 5.85
CA GLY A 18 -3.39 2.10 6.87
C GLY A 18 -3.49 0.95 7.87
N GLY A 19 -2.42 0.16 8.05
CA GLY A 19 -2.39 -0.94 9.02
C GLY A 19 -3.50 -1.98 8.81
N ALA A 20 -4.20 -2.33 9.89
CA ALA A 20 -5.30 -3.30 9.87
C ALA A 20 -6.46 -2.90 8.96
N LYS A 21 -6.62 -1.61 8.63
CA LYS A 21 -7.69 -1.14 7.74
C LYS A 21 -7.56 -1.65 6.29
N GLY A 22 -6.47 -2.33 5.94
CA GLY A 22 -6.31 -3.03 4.66
C GLY A 22 -7.41 -4.06 4.35
N PHE A 23 -8.18 -4.52 5.35
CA PHE A 23 -9.38 -5.33 5.11
C PHE A 23 -10.41 -4.64 4.21
N TYR A 24 -10.58 -3.33 4.35
CA TYR A 24 -11.41 -2.53 3.44
C TYR A 24 -10.86 -2.58 2.01
N THR A 25 -9.55 -2.40 1.85
CA THR A 25 -8.86 -2.46 0.55
C THR A 25 -9.11 -3.82 -0.12
N LEU A 26 -8.96 -4.92 0.63
CA LEU A 26 -9.23 -6.28 0.13
C LEU A 26 -10.69 -6.49 -0.27
N GLY A 27 -11.63 -5.89 0.46
CA GLY A 27 -13.04 -5.88 0.08
C GLY A 27 -13.28 -5.22 -1.28
N VAL A 28 -12.68 -4.06 -1.52
CA VAL A 28 -12.76 -3.37 -2.82
C VAL A 28 -12.10 -4.22 -3.91
N LEU A 29 -10.88 -4.69 -3.67
CA LEU A 29 -10.09 -5.46 -4.63
C LEU A 29 -10.77 -6.79 -5.00
N ARG A 30 -11.52 -7.40 -4.08
CA ARG A 30 -12.28 -8.62 -4.38
C ARG A 30 -13.38 -8.38 -5.40
N GLY A 31 -13.97 -7.18 -5.37
CA GLY A 31 -14.92 -6.71 -6.39
C GLY A 31 -14.24 -6.52 -7.74
N ILE A 32 -13.12 -5.79 -7.74
CA ILE A 32 -12.34 -5.53 -8.95
C ILE A 32 -11.88 -6.85 -9.58
N GLU A 33 -11.26 -7.75 -8.82
CA GLU A 33 -10.79 -9.06 -9.31
C GLU A 33 -11.93 -9.91 -9.88
N GLY A 34 -13.12 -9.88 -9.27
CA GLY A 34 -14.29 -10.56 -9.81
C GLY A 34 -14.77 -9.97 -11.14
N MET A 35 -14.50 -8.69 -11.40
CA MET A 35 -14.89 -7.99 -12.63
C MET A 35 -13.87 -8.16 -13.76
N VAL A 36 -12.57 -8.19 -13.46
CA VAL A 36 -11.49 -8.17 -14.48
C VAL A 36 -10.60 -9.41 -14.50
N GLY A 37 -10.82 -10.36 -13.59
CA GLY A 37 -9.94 -11.51 -13.39
C GLY A 37 -8.68 -11.16 -12.58
N PRO A 38 -7.64 -12.01 -12.63
CA PRO A 38 -6.44 -11.86 -11.80
C PRO A 38 -5.78 -10.49 -11.94
N LEU A 39 -5.61 -9.79 -10.82
CA LEU A 39 -5.22 -8.38 -10.82
C LEU A 39 -3.84 -8.12 -11.46
N HIS A 40 -2.87 -9.01 -11.26
CA HIS A 40 -1.54 -8.91 -11.89
C HIS A 40 -1.55 -9.03 -13.42
N LYS A 41 -2.61 -9.61 -14.01
CA LYS A 41 -2.79 -9.68 -15.46
C LYS A 41 -3.49 -8.44 -16.01
N ARG A 42 -4.27 -7.74 -15.17
CA ARG A 42 -4.98 -6.53 -15.60
C ARG A 42 -4.16 -5.25 -15.39
N PHE A 43 -3.39 -5.17 -14.32
CA PHE A 43 -2.62 -3.98 -13.98
C PHE A 43 -1.16 -4.14 -14.40
N ASP A 44 -0.66 -3.16 -15.17
CA ASP A 44 0.72 -3.10 -15.67
C ASP A 44 1.70 -2.56 -14.61
N LEU A 45 1.18 -1.80 -13.63
CA LEU A 45 1.97 -1.19 -12.57
C LEU A 45 1.17 -1.17 -11.26
N ILE A 46 1.75 -1.73 -10.20
CA ILE A 46 1.11 -1.79 -8.88
C ILE A 46 2.00 -1.10 -7.85
N TYR A 47 1.44 -0.16 -7.11
CA TYR A 47 2.14 0.56 -6.07
C TYR A 47 1.47 0.37 -4.72
N GLY A 48 2.27 0.26 -3.66
CA GLY A 48 1.76 0.06 -2.31
C GLY A 48 2.63 0.70 -1.24
N THR A 49 1.98 1.25 -0.23
CA THR A 49 2.62 1.79 0.99
C THR A 49 2.10 1.06 2.23
N SER A 50 2.98 0.68 3.16
CA SER A 50 2.60 0.02 4.42
C SER A 50 1.75 -1.21 4.17
N THR A 51 0.56 -1.34 4.77
CA THR A 51 -0.39 -2.44 4.45
C THR A 51 -0.64 -2.59 2.94
N GLY A 52 -0.71 -1.49 2.19
CA GLY A 52 -0.84 -1.51 0.74
C GLY A 52 0.37 -2.16 0.04
N SER A 53 1.57 -2.10 0.63
CA SER A 53 2.76 -2.78 0.09
C SER A 53 2.68 -4.30 0.22
N ILE A 54 2.11 -4.81 1.33
CA ILE A 54 1.87 -6.25 1.53
C ILE A 54 0.94 -6.74 0.43
N ILE A 55 -0.19 -6.04 0.24
CA ILE A 55 -1.20 -6.39 -0.76
C ILE A 55 -0.63 -6.26 -2.18
N ALA A 56 0.08 -5.17 -2.48
CA ALA A 56 0.70 -4.93 -3.78
C ALA A 56 1.71 -6.02 -4.15
N ALA A 57 2.59 -6.39 -3.22
CA ALA A 57 3.58 -7.44 -3.43
C ALA A 57 2.93 -8.80 -3.70
N LEU A 58 1.92 -9.17 -2.91
CA LEU A 58 1.20 -10.44 -3.10
C LEU A 58 0.42 -10.48 -4.41
N ILE A 59 -0.24 -9.39 -4.78
CA ILE A 59 -0.87 -9.29 -6.10
C ILE A 59 0.19 -9.44 -7.18
N ALA A 60 1.32 -8.74 -7.08
CA ALA A 60 2.38 -8.79 -8.08
C ALA A 60 2.99 -10.20 -8.23
N LEU A 61 3.05 -10.99 -7.16
CA LEU A 61 3.43 -12.42 -7.20
C LEU A 61 2.31 -13.33 -7.77
N GLY A 62 1.11 -12.79 -7.93
CA GLY A 62 -0.03 -13.41 -8.58
C GLY A 62 -0.98 -14.14 -7.64
N HIS A 63 -0.95 -13.82 -6.35
CA HIS A 63 -1.92 -14.35 -5.38
C HIS A 63 -3.32 -13.74 -5.63
N PRO A 64 -4.38 -14.57 -5.63
CA PRO A 64 -5.76 -14.07 -5.69
C PRO A 64 -6.14 -13.33 -4.40
N VAL A 65 -7.09 -12.41 -4.48
CA VAL A 65 -7.47 -11.55 -3.34
C VAL A 65 -7.98 -12.37 -2.15
N ASP A 66 -8.68 -13.48 -2.40
CA ASP A 66 -9.18 -14.36 -1.35
C ASP A 66 -8.04 -15.01 -0.54
N GLU A 67 -6.92 -15.37 -1.19
CA GLU A 67 -5.74 -15.91 -0.47
C GLU A 67 -5.07 -14.82 0.38
N ILE A 68 -4.97 -13.60 -0.15
CA ILE A 68 -4.43 -12.45 0.59
C ILE A 68 -5.29 -12.15 1.82
N LEU A 69 -6.61 -12.26 1.71
CA LEU A 69 -7.52 -12.08 2.83
C LEU A 69 -7.30 -13.09 3.94
N GLU A 70 -7.08 -14.37 3.60
CA GLU A 70 -6.80 -15.41 4.60
C GLU A 70 -5.46 -15.16 5.30
N LEU A 71 -4.43 -14.71 4.59
CA LEU A 71 -3.17 -14.26 5.18
C LEU A 71 -3.36 -13.07 6.14
N TYR A 72 -4.24 -12.12 5.79
CA TYR A 72 -4.56 -10.99 6.65
C TYR A 72 -5.28 -11.42 7.94
N LYS A 73 -6.28 -12.29 7.84
CA LYS A 73 -7.02 -12.83 9.00
C LYS A 73 -6.12 -13.59 9.96
N SER A 74 -5.18 -14.36 9.44
CA SER A 74 -4.27 -15.20 10.23
C SER A 74 -3.11 -14.41 10.82
N HIS A 75 -2.44 -13.57 10.01
CA HIS A 75 -1.15 -13.02 10.40
C HIS A 75 -1.19 -11.53 10.76
N VAL A 76 -1.89 -10.70 9.99
CA VAL A 76 -1.92 -9.24 10.25
C VAL A 76 -2.62 -8.97 11.59
N VAL A 77 -3.70 -9.69 11.87
CA VAL A 77 -4.39 -9.62 13.17
C VAL A 77 -3.45 -9.96 14.33
N GLU A 78 -2.59 -10.95 14.16
CA GLU A 78 -1.61 -11.35 15.18
C GLU A 78 -0.56 -10.24 15.43
N VAL A 79 -0.04 -9.62 14.37
CA VAL A 79 0.88 -8.46 14.49
C VAL A 79 0.22 -7.32 15.28
N MET A 80 -1.06 -7.06 15.06
CA MET A 80 -1.77 -5.95 15.67
C MET A 80 -2.10 -6.16 17.15
N LYS A 81 -2.15 -7.40 17.64
CA LYS A 81 -2.36 -7.73 19.06
C LYS A 81 -1.19 -7.32 19.96
N TYR A 82 0.04 -7.39 19.45
CA TYR A 82 1.21 -7.05 20.25
C TYR A 82 1.19 -5.56 20.59
N TRP A 83 1.61 -5.19 21.80
CA TRP A 83 1.63 -3.77 22.19
C TRP A 83 3.03 -3.15 22.06
N LEU A 84 4.06 -3.92 22.40
CA LEU A 84 5.45 -3.46 22.41
C LEU A 84 6.01 -3.41 20.97
N PRO A 85 6.73 -2.32 20.59
CA PRO A 85 7.26 -2.19 19.23
C PRO A 85 8.19 -3.32 18.81
N GLY A 86 8.98 -3.87 19.74
CA GLY A 86 9.85 -5.01 19.46
C GLY A 86 9.06 -6.25 19.05
N ASN A 87 8.00 -6.60 19.79
CA ASN A 87 7.19 -7.77 19.52
C ASN A 87 6.38 -7.62 18.24
N LYS A 88 5.82 -6.42 17.99
CA LYS A 88 5.16 -6.09 16.71
C LYS A 88 6.12 -6.28 15.53
N THR A 89 7.36 -5.81 15.67
CA THR A 89 8.38 -5.92 14.62
C THR A 89 8.74 -7.37 14.36
N ALA A 90 8.98 -8.16 15.41
CA ALA A 90 9.32 -9.58 15.28
C ALA A 90 8.17 -10.38 14.64
N ALA A 91 6.93 -10.10 15.02
CA ALA A 91 5.75 -10.73 14.42
C ALA A 91 5.61 -10.37 12.93
N LEU A 92 5.82 -9.10 12.56
CA LEU A 92 5.81 -8.64 11.17
C LEU A 92 6.95 -9.27 10.36
N GLU A 93 8.13 -9.42 10.95
CA GLU A 93 9.30 -10.06 10.32
C GLU A 93 9.04 -11.53 10.03
N ALA A 94 8.52 -12.27 11.03
CA ALA A 94 8.18 -13.68 10.88
C ALA A 94 7.10 -13.88 9.81
N LEU A 95 6.06 -13.03 9.81
CA LEU A 95 5.01 -13.04 8.79
C LEU A 95 5.58 -12.77 7.40
N ALA A 96 6.38 -11.72 7.24
CA ALA A 96 6.96 -11.37 5.96
C ALA A 96 7.88 -12.49 5.43
N ALA A 97 8.65 -13.13 6.31
CA ALA A 97 9.48 -14.27 5.96
C ALA A 97 8.67 -15.51 5.57
N ASP A 98 7.57 -15.82 6.26
CA ASP A 98 6.72 -16.97 5.93
C ASP A 98 5.97 -16.77 4.59
N VAL A 99 5.42 -15.57 4.40
CA VAL A 99 4.60 -15.23 3.25
C VAL A 99 5.43 -15.06 1.98
N PHE A 100 6.51 -14.28 2.03
CA PHE A 100 7.32 -13.96 0.85
C PHE A 100 8.54 -14.88 0.69
N LYS A 101 8.90 -15.64 1.73
CA LYS A 101 10.02 -16.60 1.72
C LYS A 101 11.31 -15.92 1.24
N ASP A 102 12.07 -16.62 0.41
CA ASP A 102 13.32 -16.13 -0.20
C ASP A 102 13.10 -15.44 -1.55
N GLN A 103 11.87 -15.01 -1.87
CA GLN A 103 11.58 -14.36 -3.15
C GLN A 103 12.14 -12.94 -3.20
N ASP A 104 12.79 -12.63 -4.32
CA ASP A 104 13.19 -11.29 -4.69
C ASP A 104 12.23 -10.69 -5.73
N PHE A 105 12.51 -9.47 -6.17
CA PHE A 105 11.65 -8.74 -7.09
C PHE A 105 11.54 -9.40 -8.48
N THR A 106 12.51 -10.23 -8.88
CA THR A 106 12.45 -10.94 -10.17
C THR A 106 11.33 -11.99 -10.24
N ALA A 107 10.82 -12.42 -9.08
CA ALA A 107 9.67 -13.33 -9.01
C ALA A 107 8.31 -12.67 -9.33
N THR A 108 8.26 -11.33 -9.39
CA THR A 108 7.02 -10.59 -9.66
C THR A 108 6.56 -10.78 -11.11
N LYS A 109 5.24 -10.93 -11.30
CA LYS A 109 4.58 -11.16 -12.59
C LYS A 109 4.11 -9.86 -13.26
N THR A 110 4.18 -8.74 -12.55
CA THR A 110 3.88 -7.40 -13.06
C THR A 110 4.73 -6.36 -12.32
N ASN A 111 4.83 -5.15 -12.86
CA ASN A 111 5.66 -4.13 -12.25
C ASN A 111 5.13 -3.70 -10.89
N VAL A 112 6.00 -3.67 -9.88
CA VAL A 112 5.64 -3.24 -8.52
C VAL A 112 6.51 -2.08 -8.05
N GLY A 113 5.93 -1.22 -7.20
CA GLY A 113 6.62 -0.19 -6.43
C GLY A 113 6.23 -0.24 -4.96
N ILE A 114 7.18 -0.53 -4.07
CA ILE A 114 6.96 -0.54 -2.62
C ILE A 114 7.62 0.69 -2.02
N VAL A 115 6.82 1.55 -1.38
CA VAL A 115 7.32 2.83 -0.84
C VAL A 115 7.80 2.66 0.60
N SER A 116 9.00 3.14 0.89
CA SER A 116 9.56 3.29 2.24
C SER A 116 10.20 4.67 2.40
N THR A 117 10.61 5.01 3.63
CA THR A 117 11.25 6.30 3.93
C THR A 117 12.64 6.08 4.53
N ARG A 118 13.67 6.72 3.95
CA ARG A 118 15.04 6.75 4.47
C ARG A 118 15.09 7.58 5.74
N TRP A 119 15.40 6.94 6.87
CA TRP A 119 15.43 7.62 8.16
C TRP A 119 16.47 8.74 8.22
N ALA A 120 17.69 8.48 7.73
CA ALA A 120 18.80 9.43 7.86
C ALA A 120 18.71 10.62 6.89
N PHE A 121 18.03 10.45 5.75
CA PHE A 121 17.98 11.44 4.67
C PHE A 121 16.59 12.05 4.47
N GLU A 122 15.58 11.55 5.17
CA GLU A 122 14.20 12.06 5.13
C GLU A 122 13.61 12.07 3.71
N THR A 123 14.06 11.13 2.88
CA THR A 123 13.65 10.96 1.48
C THR A 123 12.99 9.61 1.23
N PRO A 124 12.15 9.46 0.20
CA PRO A 124 11.59 8.18 -0.16
C PRO A 124 12.68 7.21 -0.67
N MET A 125 12.51 5.92 -0.37
CA MET A 125 13.18 4.83 -1.07
C MET A 125 12.10 3.87 -1.58
N ILE A 126 12.04 3.71 -2.91
CA ILE A 126 10.98 2.94 -3.57
C ILE A 126 11.62 1.71 -4.20
N PHE A 127 11.26 0.54 -3.69
CA PHE A 127 11.71 -0.73 -4.25
C PHE A 127 10.90 -1.04 -5.50
N LYS A 128 11.59 -1.21 -6.63
CA LYS A 128 10.98 -1.37 -7.96
C LYS A 128 11.46 -2.66 -8.60
N THR A 129 10.66 -3.24 -9.50
CA THR A 129 11.02 -4.51 -10.13
C THR A 129 11.81 -4.36 -11.43
N SER A 130 11.51 -3.33 -12.23
CA SER A 130 12.09 -3.18 -13.56
C SER A 130 12.98 -1.95 -13.68
N VAL A 131 14.07 -2.09 -14.43
CA VAL A 131 14.95 -0.97 -14.84
C VAL A 131 14.20 0.09 -15.63
N ASP A 132 13.08 -0.26 -16.27
CA ASP A 132 12.25 0.70 -16.99
C ASP A 132 11.51 1.65 -16.05
N GLN A 133 11.36 1.29 -14.76
CA GLN A 133 10.81 2.17 -13.72
C GLN A 133 11.87 3.13 -13.15
N ALA A 134 13.15 3.01 -13.55
CA ALA A 134 14.21 3.87 -13.07
C ALA A 134 14.18 5.24 -13.76
N HIS A 135 14.24 6.32 -12.95
CA HIS A 135 14.32 7.71 -13.45
C HIS A 135 15.75 8.14 -13.80
N GLY A 136 16.75 7.35 -13.40
CA GLY A 136 18.16 7.60 -13.60
C GLY A 136 18.97 6.38 -13.17
N ASP A 137 20.27 6.42 -13.40
CA ASP A 137 21.21 5.36 -12.99
C ASP A 137 20.84 3.93 -13.47
N LYS A 138 20.22 3.83 -14.66
CA LYS A 138 19.79 2.55 -15.25
C LYS A 138 20.89 1.48 -15.31
N PRO A 139 22.16 1.78 -15.64
CA PRO A 139 23.21 0.76 -15.70
C PRO A 139 23.49 0.06 -14.36
N ASN A 140 23.22 0.72 -13.24
CA ASN A 140 23.42 0.18 -11.90
C ASN A 140 22.10 -0.24 -11.23
N PHE A 141 20.99 -0.25 -11.98
CA PHE A 141 19.69 -0.62 -11.43
C PHE A 141 19.67 -2.10 -11.06
N VAL A 142 19.38 -2.39 -9.80
CA VAL A 142 19.08 -3.74 -9.31
C VAL A 142 17.64 -3.78 -8.80
N PRO A 143 16.79 -4.71 -9.26
CA PRO A 143 15.43 -4.89 -8.75
C PRO A 143 15.43 -4.96 -7.22
N GLY A 144 14.57 -4.15 -6.58
CA GLY A 144 14.49 -4.07 -5.12
C GLY A 144 15.79 -3.63 -4.42
N PHE A 145 16.73 -3.00 -5.12
CA PHE A 145 18.08 -2.73 -4.60
C PHE A 145 18.83 -4.00 -4.16
N GLY A 146 18.47 -5.17 -4.70
CA GLY A 146 19.01 -6.47 -4.31
C GLY A 146 18.41 -7.07 -3.04
N CYS A 147 17.42 -6.41 -2.43
CA CYS A 147 16.73 -6.90 -1.24
C CYS A 147 15.65 -7.92 -1.57
N LYS A 148 15.30 -8.77 -0.60
CA LYS A 148 14.11 -9.64 -0.67
C LYS A 148 12.83 -8.80 -0.62
N ILE A 149 11.73 -9.35 -1.14
CA ILE A 149 10.41 -8.71 -1.04
C ILE A 149 10.01 -8.55 0.44
N SER A 150 10.31 -9.55 1.28
CA SER A 150 10.05 -9.52 2.72
C SER A 150 10.71 -8.33 3.42
N ASP A 151 11.96 -8.00 3.08
CA ASP A 151 12.68 -6.85 3.64
C ASP A 151 12.05 -5.52 3.22
N ALA A 152 11.70 -5.39 1.94
CA ALA A 152 11.06 -4.19 1.40
C ALA A 152 9.67 -3.94 2.02
N VAL A 153 8.86 -4.99 2.15
CA VAL A 153 7.54 -4.94 2.77
C VAL A 153 7.65 -4.61 4.26
N GLN A 154 8.57 -5.26 4.99
CA GLN A 154 8.79 -4.96 6.41
C GLN A 154 9.20 -3.50 6.59
N ALA A 155 10.14 -3.00 5.78
CA ALA A 155 10.56 -1.59 5.81
C ALA A 155 9.37 -0.64 5.55
N SER A 156 8.56 -0.92 4.53
CA SER A 156 7.37 -0.14 4.20
C SER A 156 6.31 -0.13 5.31
N CYS A 157 6.28 -1.16 6.17
CA CYS A 157 5.33 -1.29 7.28
C CYS A 157 5.91 -0.89 8.65
N SER A 158 7.17 -0.47 8.72
CA SER A 158 7.85 -0.11 9.98
C SER A 158 7.41 1.27 10.51
N ALA A 159 6.15 1.39 10.94
CA ALA A 159 5.55 2.63 11.43
C ALA A 159 6.11 3.01 12.81
N TYR A 160 7.30 3.63 12.80
CA TYR A 160 7.96 4.11 14.01
C TYR A 160 7.09 5.15 14.75
N PRO A 161 7.00 5.17 16.09
CA PRO A 161 7.68 4.30 17.05
C PRO A 161 6.90 3.01 17.38
N PHE A 162 5.79 2.70 16.71
CA PHE A 162 4.99 1.49 16.97
C PHE A 162 5.64 0.22 16.46
N PHE A 163 6.48 0.34 15.44
CA PHE A 163 7.43 -0.68 15.00
C PHE A 163 8.85 -0.13 15.15
N ARG A 164 9.84 -1.02 15.21
CA ARG A 164 11.25 -0.64 15.09
C ARG A 164 11.55 -0.31 13.64
N LYS A 165 12.56 0.54 13.45
CA LYS A 165 13.14 0.84 12.15
C LYS A 165 13.73 -0.44 11.55
N LYS A 166 13.65 -0.60 10.24
CA LYS A 166 14.25 -1.73 9.52
C LYS A 166 15.55 -1.25 8.87
N THR A 167 16.63 -1.99 9.06
CA THR A 167 17.84 -1.80 8.24
C THR A 167 17.77 -2.81 7.10
N VAL A 168 17.94 -2.32 5.87
CA VAL A 168 18.12 -3.17 4.68
C VAL A 168 19.54 -3.01 4.18
N THR A 169 20.10 -4.07 3.63
CA THR A 169 21.42 -4.04 2.98
C THR A 169 21.22 -4.17 1.48
N THR A 170 21.67 -3.18 0.71
CA THR A 170 21.57 -3.20 -0.75
C THR A 170 22.59 -4.17 -1.37
N SER A 171 22.45 -4.45 -2.67
CA SER A 171 23.45 -5.20 -3.46
C SER A 171 24.85 -4.59 -3.41
N ASP A 172 24.96 -3.28 -3.17
CA ASP A 172 26.23 -2.55 -3.06
C ASP A 172 26.84 -2.62 -1.65
N GLY A 173 26.19 -3.33 -0.72
CA GLY A 173 26.63 -3.47 0.67
C GLY A 173 26.25 -2.29 1.56
N GLU A 174 25.40 -1.37 1.10
CA GLU A 174 24.98 -0.20 1.89
C GLU A 174 23.92 -0.59 2.91
N ALA A 175 24.16 -0.27 4.18
CA ALA A 175 23.17 -0.43 5.24
C ALA A 175 22.27 0.81 5.33
N ILE A 176 21.02 0.70 4.87
CA ILE A 176 20.05 1.79 4.83
C ILE A 176 18.98 1.58 5.91
N VAL A 177 18.84 2.55 6.80
CA VAL A 177 17.78 2.55 7.82
C VAL A 177 16.50 3.14 7.25
N LEU A 178 15.43 2.35 7.28
CA LEU A 178 14.12 2.64 6.71
C LEU A 178 13.01 2.61 7.76
N ILE A 179 11.97 3.41 7.51
CA ILE A 179 10.70 3.42 8.21
C ILE A 179 9.53 3.36 7.20
N ASP A 180 8.31 3.28 7.73
CA ASP A 180 7.07 3.20 6.96
C ASP A 180 6.99 4.27 5.87
N GLY A 181 6.63 3.86 4.66
CA GLY A 181 6.54 4.77 3.52
C GLY A 181 5.44 5.81 3.65
N GLY A 182 4.50 5.64 4.58
CA GLY A 182 3.41 6.55 4.87
C GLY A 182 3.86 7.92 5.34
N TYR A 183 5.09 8.04 5.85
CA TYR A 183 5.72 9.32 6.16
C TYR A 183 6.00 10.15 4.89
N CYS A 184 6.36 9.51 3.78
CA CYS A 184 6.58 10.18 2.50
C CYS A 184 5.30 10.19 1.65
N ALA A 185 4.67 9.03 1.47
CA ALA A 185 3.59 8.82 0.50
C ALA A 185 2.62 7.74 0.98
N ASN A 186 1.74 8.07 1.93
CA ASN A 186 0.69 7.14 2.36
C ASN A 186 -0.30 6.82 1.24
N ASN A 187 -0.46 7.74 0.26
CA ASN A 187 -1.05 7.46 -1.05
C ASN A 187 0.05 7.49 -2.12
N PRO A 188 0.45 6.35 -2.69
CA PRO A 188 1.60 6.28 -3.61
C PRO A 188 1.26 6.65 -5.07
N THR A 189 0.06 7.16 -5.35
CA THR A 189 -0.45 7.35 -6.72
C THR A 189 0.41 8.30 -7.54
N LEU A 190 0.92 9.37 -6.93
CA LEU A 190 1.78 10.33 -7.64
C LEU A 190 3.12 9.70 -8.06
N TYR A 191 3.71 8.83 -7.25
CA TYR A 191 4.92 8.10 -7.63
C TYR A 191 4.65 7.11 -8.77
N ALA A 192 3.51 6.42 -8.71
CA ALA A 192 3.11 5.51 -9.78
C ALA A 192 2.87 6.24 -11.12
N ILE A 193 2.20 7.39 -11.09
CA ILE A 193 2.01 8.24 -12.28
C ILE A 193 3.35 8.77 -12.79
N ALA A 194 4.23 9.24 -11.89
CA ALA A 194 5.54 9.73 -12.28
C ALA A 194 6.38 8.64 -12.98
N ASP A 195 6.34 7.40 -12.49
CA ASP A 195 6.96 6.26 -13.17
C ASP A 195 6.33 6.01 -14.54
N ALA A 196 4.99 5.97 -14.62
CA ALA A 196 4.30 5.74 -15.88
C ALA A 196 4.60 6.80 -16.95
N THR A 197 4.61 8.08 -16.58
CA THR A 197 4.86 9.18 -17.54
C THR A 197 6.34 9.38 -17.82
N ASN A 198 7.19 9.41 -16.79
CA ASN A 198 8.57 9.87 -16.94
C ASN A 198 9.57 8.74 -17.14
N ALA A 199 9.37 7.58 -16.51
CA ALA A 199 10.29 6.45 -16.65
C ALA A 199 9.84 5.53 -17.80
N LEU A 200 8.57 5.11 -17.78
CA LEU A 200 7.95 4.21 -18.76
C LEU A 200 7.46 4.92 -20.05
N LYS A 201 7.48 6.25 -20.07
CA LYS A 201 7.17 7.09 -21.25
C LYS A 201 5.77 6.90 -21.84
N PHE A 202 4.79 6.51 -21.03
CA PHE A 202 3.39 6.51 -21.47
C PHE A 202 2.86 7.95 -21.57
N ASP A 203 2.14 8.23 -22.65
CA ASP A 203 1.34 9.45 -22.76
C ASP A 203 0.20 9.40 -21.72
N ARG A 204 -0.05 10.53 -21.05
CA ARG A 204 -1.08 10.67 -20.01
C ARG A 204 -2.46 10.19 -20.47
N LYS A 205 -2.82 10.41 -21.74
CA LYS A 205 -4.11 9.96 -22.30
C LYS A 205 -4.26 8.43 -22.35
N HIS A 206 -3.17 7.69 -22.21
CA HIS A 206 -3.13 6.22 -22.18
C HIS A 206 -2.88 5.65 -20.78
N ILE A 207 -2.88 6.49 -19.74
CA ILE A 207 -2.75 6.04 -18.35
C ILE A 207 -4.15 5.93 -17.74
N ARG A 208 -4.41 4.83 -17.03
CA ARG A 208 -5.64 4.60 -16.27
C ARG A 208 -5.26 4.26 -14.83
N VAL A 209 -5.86 4.93 -13.86
CA VAL A 209 -5.48 4.78 -12.45
C VAL A 209 -6.66 4.30 -11.62
N VAL A 210 -6.43 3.25 -10.84
CA VAL A 210 -7.31 2.85 -9.75
C VAL A 210 -6.55 3.05 -8.44
N SER A 211 -6.99 4.00 -7.62
CA SER A 211 -6.40 4.28 -6.30
C SER A 211 -7.35 3.82 -5.20
N VAL A 212 -6.95 2.80 -4.45
CA VAL A 212 -7.76 2.19 -3.39
C VAL A 212 -7.20 2.57 -2.03
N GLY A 213 -8.07 3.18 -1.21
CA GLY A 213 -7.74 3.63 0.12
C GLY A 213 -8.17 2.61 1.13
N VAL A 214 -7.94 2.92 2.40
CA VAL A 214 -8.36 2.05 3.50
C VAL A 214 -9.70 2.47 4.12
N GLY A 215 -10.34 3.52 3.60
CA GLY A 215 -11.51 4.16 4.19
C GLY A 215 -11.15 5.11 5.33
N GLU A 216 -12.06 6.04 5.60
CA GLU A 216 -11.95 7.00 6.70
C GLU A 216 -12.98 6.66 7.78
N TYR A 217 -12.54 6.57 9.04
CA TYR A 217 -13.38 6.11 10.15
C TYR A 217 -13.27 7.03 11.36
N PRO A 218 -14.30 7.09 12.22
CA PRO A 218 -14.22 7.78 13.49
C PRO A 218 -13.15 7.16 14.40
N ALA A 219 -12.54 7.97 15.25
CA ALA A 219 -11.61 7.45 16.26
C ALA A 219 -12.38 6.69 17.36
N PRO A 220 -11.84 5.58 17.89
CA PRO A 220 -12.47 4.82 18.97
C PRO A 220 -12.76 5.69 20.21
N LYS A 221 -13.94 5.48 20.80
CA LYS A 221 -14.41 6.20 22.01
C LYS A 221 -13.61 5.78 23.24
N LYS A 222 -13.47 6.73 24.17
CA LYS A 222 -12.68 6.63 25.41
C LYS A 222 -13.28 5.60 26.37
N SER A 223 -12.46 4.73 26.96
CA SER A 223 -12.72 4.26 28.32
C SER A 223 -12.11 5.26 29.30
N VAL A 224 -12.90 5.75 30.25
CA VAL A 224 -12.50 6.80 31.21
C VAL A 224 -11.53 6.26 32.28
N PHE A 225 -11.33 4.93 32.32
CA PHE A 225 -10.44 4.26 33.26
C PHE A 225 -9.23 3.64 32.53
N SER A 226 -8.18 4.42 32.26
CA SER A 226 -6.83 3.85 32.05
C SER A 226 -5.74 4.91 32.20
N ALA A 227 -4.68 4.52 32.92
CA ALA A 227 -3.54 5.29 33.39
C ALA A 227 -2.88 6.24 32.38
N MET A 228 -2.15 7.22 32.90
CA MET A 228 -1.34 8.24 32.20
C MET A 228 -0.50 7.72 31.01
N ARG A 229 -0.06 6.44 31.04
CA ARG A 229 0.66 5.78 29.94
C ARG A 229 -0.21 5.47 28.70
N TRP A 230 -1.50 5.18 28.91
CA TRP A 230 -2.47 4.99 27.84
C TRP A 230 -2.73 6.29 27.10
N ILE A 231 -2.78 7.42 27.80
CA ILE A 231 -3.00 8.75 27.21
C ILE A 231 -1.87 9.11 26.24
N GLY A 232 -0.61 8.90 26.65
CA GLY A 232 0.56 9.16 25.79
C GLY A 232 0.58 8.27 24.54
N TYR A 233 0.40 6.96 24.70
CA TYR A 233 0.34 6.01 23.58
C TYR A 233 -0.78 6.36 22.59
N LEU A 234 -2.00 6.57 23.08
CA LEU A 234 -3.16 6.94 22.26
C LEU A 234 -2.95 8.28 21.54
N PHE A 235 -2.30 9.25 22.20
CA PHE A 235 -1.95 10.52 21.57
C PHE A 235 -0.99 10.30 20.39
N THR A 236 0.07 9.50 20.57
CA THR A 236 1.02 9.19 19.50
C THR A 236 0.34 8.44 18.34
N VAL A 237 -0.59 7.51 18.63
CA VAL A 237 -1.32 6.78 17.57
C VAL A 237 -2.15 7.75 16.75
N ARG A 238 -2.90 8.63 17.43
CA ARG A 238 -3.73 9.65 16.78
C ARG A 238 -2.91 10.63 15.97
N LEU A 239 -1.78 11.08 16.51
CA LEU A 239 -0.87 11.98 15.79
C LEU A 239 -0.37 11.31 14.51
N LEU A 240 0.11 10.06 14.60
CA LEU A 240 0.54 9.31 13.42
C LEU A 240 -0.59 9.14 12.41
N GLN A 241 -1.79 8.71 12.84
CA GLN A 241 -2.96 8.60 11.97
C GLN A 241 -3.27 9.91 11.24
N ARG A 242 -3.22 11.04 11.96
CA ARG A 242 -3.45 12.37 11.38
C ARG A 242 -2.37 12.73 10.37
N VAL A 243 -1.10 12.45 10.66
CA VAL A 243 0.02 12.67 9.72
C VAL A 243 -0.19 11.86 8.43
N LEU A 244 -0.51 10.57 8.55
CA LEU A 244 -0.77 9.69 7.40
C LEU A 244 -2.00 10.13 6.60
N GLU A 245 -3.06 10.57 7.28
CA GLU A 245 -4.28 11.08 6.64
C GLU A 245 -4.01 12.40 5.91
N ILE A 246 -3.31 13.35 6.54
CA ILE A 246 -2.89 14.61 5.91
C ILE A 246 -2.03 14.32 4.68
N ASN A 247 -1.08 13.38 4.77
CA ASN A 247 -0.27 12.97 3.63
C ASN A 247 -1.16 12.40 2.49
N THR A 248 -2.08 11.48 2.81
CA THR A 248 -3.02 10.86 1.85
C THR A 248 -3.83 11.93 1.10
N GLN A 249 -4.47 12.84 1.84
CA GLN A 249 -5.30 13.89 1.27
C GLN A 249 -4.47 14.90 0.45
N SER A 250 -3.28 15.27 0.94
CA SER A 250 -2.39 16.20 0.25
C SER A 250 -1.90 15.62 -1.09
N MET A 251 -1.47 14.36 -1.10
CA MET A 251 -1.03 13.67 -2.32
C MET A 251 -2.19 13.51 -3.31
N ASN A 252 -3.39 13.19 -2.84
CA ASN A 252 -4.57 13.09 -3.69
C ASN A 252 -4.97 14.45 -4.29
N GLN A 253 -4.90 15.54 -3.51
CA GLN A 253 -5.16 16.89 -3.98
C GLN A 253 -4.14 17.32 -5.05
N LEU A 254 -2.85 17.09 -4.80
CA LEU A 254 -1.79 17.36 -5.76
C LEU A 254 -1.96 16.54 -7.06
N ARG A 255 -2.34 15.27 -6.95
CA ARG A 255 -2.66 14.43 -8.12
C ARG A 255 -3.78 15.04 -8.94
N HIS A 256 -4.85 15.52 -8.31
CA HIS A 256 -5.93 16.18 -9.05
C HIS A 256 -5.44 17.46 -9.73
N ILE A 257 -4.62 18.29 -9.07
CA ILE A 257 -4.10 19.53 -9.68
C ILE A 257 -3.16 19.24 -10.87
N LEU A 258 -2.18 18.36 -10.68
CA LEU A 258 -1.10 18.13 -11.64
C LEU A 258 -1.48 17.16 -12.78
N PHE A 259 -2.46 16.28 -12.53
CA PHE A 259 -2.84 15.17 -13.40
C PHE A 259 -4.37 14.97 -13.46
N HIS A 260 -5.14 16.07 -13.49
CA HIS A 260 -6.60 16.02 -13.70
C HIS A 260 -6.99 15.34 -15.02
N ASP A 261 -6.09 15.35 -16.00
CA ASP A 261 -6.26 14.78 -17.33
C ASP A 261 -6.09 13.25 -17.38
N ILE A 262 -5.58 12.63 -16.31
CA ILE A 262 -5.44 11.17 -16.21
C ILE A 262 -6.72 10.56 -15.60
N ASP A 263 -7.38 9.72 -16.38
CA ASP A 263 -8.54 8.93 -15.96
C ASP A 263 -8.24 8.13 -14.68
N THR A 264 -8.84 8.57 -13.58
CA THR A 264 -8.57 8.04 -12.24
C THR A 264 -9.85 7.74 -11.49
N VAL A 265 -10.01 6.51 -11.01
CA VAL A 265 -11.04 6.13 -10.04
C VAL A 265 -10.39 5.97 -8.67
N ARG A 266 -10.78 6.83 -7.73
CA ARG A 266 -10.35 6.81 -6.33
C ARG A 266 -11.46 6.23 -5.47
N ILE A 267 -11.17 5.14 -4.76
CA ILE A 267 -12.14 4.43 -3.91
C ILE A 267 -11.66 4.49 -2.46
N SER A 268 -12.28 5.36 -1.66
CA SER A 268 -12.04 5.46 -0.21
C SER A 268 -13.21 6.18 0.43
N THR A 269 -14.19 5.43 0.90
CA THR A 269 -15.41 5.97 1.51
C THR A 269 -15.15 6.43 2.94
N ARG A 270 -15.78 7.55 3.34
CA ARG A 270 -15.79 8.03 4.72
C ARG A 270 -17.02 7.51 5.44
N TYR A 271 -16.80 6.97 6.63
CA TYR A 271 -17.82 6.52 7.57
C TYR A 271 -17.85 7.46 8.78
N THR A 272 -19.05 7.71 9.31
CA THR A 272 -19.26 8.63 10.44
C THR A 272 -19.95 7.97 11.63
N GLU A 273 -20.45 6.77 11.41
CA GLU A 273 -21.17 5.95 12.36
C GLU A 273 -20.23 5.54 13.52
N PRO A 274 -20.58 5.80 14.79
CA PRO A 274 -19.74 5.48 15.95
C PRO A 274 -19.33 4.00 16.07
N GLU A 275 -20.18 3.09 15.61
CA GLU A 275 -19.93 1.65 15.55
C GLU A 275 -18.79 1.27 14.60
N MET A 276 -18.51 2.12 13.60
CA MET A 276 -17.41 1.94 12.65
C MET A 276 -16.07 2.45 13.20
N ALA A 277 -16.02 2.89 14.46
CA ALA A 277 -14.82 3.45 15.03
C ALA A 277 -13.70 2.41 15.16
N THR A 278 -12.56 2.72 14.54
CA THR A 278 -11.41 1.81 14.41
C THR A 278 -10.11 2.60 14.30
N ASP A 279 -8.97 1.94 14.46
CA ASP A 279 -7.65 2.52 14.22
C ASP A 279 -6.74 1.61 13.37
N LEU A 280 -5.45 1.99 13.25
CA LEU A 280 -4.46 1.25 12.44
C LEU A 280 -4.10 -0.13 13.03
N PHE A 281 -4.41 -0.35 14.32
CA PHE A 281 -4.03 -1.51 15.12
C PHE A 281 -5.24 -2.35 15.57
N GLU A 282 -6.40 -2.15 14.93
CA GLU A 282 -7.58 -2.98 15.16
C GLU A 282 -7.27 -4.46 14.89
N HIS A 283 -7.76 -5.33 15.76
CA HIS A 283 -7.52 -6.77 15.72
C HIS A 283 -8.78 -7.58 16.09
N ASP A 284 -9.91 -6.91 16.35
CA ASP A 284 -11.21 -7.57 16.42
C ASP A 284 -11.65 -7.99 15.01
N LEU A 285 -11.60 -9.30 14.76
CA LEU A 285 -12.00 -9.89 13.49
C LEU A 285 -13.43 -9.54 13.08
N THR A 286 -14.35 -9.35 14.03
CA THR A 286 -15.74 -8.98 13.72
C THR A 286 -15.80 -7.61 13.07
N LYS A 287 -15.04 -6.64 13.62
CA LYS A 287 -14.95 -5.30 13.04
C LYS A 287 -14.18 -5.30 11.72
N LEU A 288 -13.07 -6.05 11.65
CA LEU A 288 -12.30 -6.16 10.41
C LEU A 288 -13.11 -6.79 9.28
N ASP A 289 -14.00 -7.74 9.58
CA ASP A 289 -14.96 -8.27 8.61
C ASP A 289 -15.96 -7.20 8.15
N GLN A 290 -16.47 -6.35 9.07
CA GLN A 290 -17.29 -5.21 8.68
C GLN A 290 -16.55 -4.25 7.73
N LEU A 291 -15.27 -3.97 7.99
CA LEU A 291 -14.43 -3.16 7.09
C LEU A 291 -14.34 -3.79 5.70
N TRP A 292 -14.14 -5.11 5.61
CA TRP A 292 -14.13 -5.84 4.35
C TRP A 292 -15.48 -5.75 3.61
N GLN A 293 -16.60 -5.94 4.32
CA GLN A 293 -17.95 -5.79 3.75
C GLN A 293 -18.19 -4.36 3.24
N ARG A 294 -17.71 -3.34 3.97
CA ARG A 294 -17.76 -1.93 3.54
C ARG A 294 -16.92 -1.69 2.29
N GLY A 295 -15.75 -2.31 2.18
CA GLY A 295 -14.96 -2.30 0.95
C GLY A 295 -15.72 -2.89 -0.24
N ARG A 296 -16.41 -4.03 -0.04
CA ARG A 296 -17.27 -4.65 -1.06
C ARG A 296 -18.42 -3.74 -1.47
N GLN A 297 -19.04 -3.03 -0.52
CA GLN A 297 -20.09 -2.06 -0.80
C GLN A 297 -19.54 -0.88 -1.60
N SER A 298 -18.41 -0.30 -1.19
CA SER A 298 -17.78 0.81 -1.88
C SER A 298 -17.43 0.44 -3.32
N PHE A 299 -16.89 -0.76 -3.58
CA PHE A 299 -16.70 -1.25 -4.95
C PHE A 299 -17.96 -1.13 -5.82
N ARG A 300 -19.14 -1.51 -5.31
CA ARG A 300 -20.41 -1.47 -6.08
C ARG A 300 -20.78 -0.04 -6.47
N GLU A 301 -20.50 0.94 -5.61
CA GLU A 301 -20.76 2.36 -5.90
C GLU A 301 -19.89 2.87 -7.06
N TYR A 302 -18.68 2.32 -7.22
CA TYR A 302 -17.72 2.71 -8.26
C TYR A 302 -17.64 1.75 -9.46
N GLU A 303 -18.43 0.67 -9.48
CA GLU A 303 -18.34 -0.39 -10.50
C GLU A 303 -18.46 0.17 -11.93
N ASN A 304 -19.46 1.02 -12.17
CA ASN A 304 -19.66 1.65 -13.48
C ASN A 304 -18.52 2.57 -13.91
N ALA A 305 -17.87 3.25 -12.95
CA ALA A 305 -16.70 4.09 -13.24
C ALA A 305 -15.48 3.22 -13.57
N LEU A 306 -15.28 2.13 -12.83
CA LEU A 306 -14.20 1.18 -13.07
C LEU A 306 -14.33 0.49 -14.44
N ARG A 307 -15.54 0.08 -14.85
CA ARG A 307 -15.80 -0.53 -16.17
C ARG A 307 -15.42 0.37 -17.35
N LYS A 308 -15.34 1.68 -17.15
CA LYS A 308 -14.94 2.63 -18.20
C LYS A 308 -13.41 2.71 -18.40
N ILE A 309 -12.64 2.36 -17.38
CA ILE A 309 -11.17 2.54 -17.38
C ILE A 309 -10.39 1.22 -17.30
N LEU A 310 -11.05 0.14 -16.83
CA LEU A 310 -10.51 -1.22 -16.75
C LEU A 310 -11.12 -2.14 -17.80
#